data_AF-A0A9D0YZL8-F1
#
_entry.id   AF-A0A9D0YZL8-F1
#
_cell.length_a   1.000
_cell.length_b   1.000
_cell.length_c   1.000
_cell.angle_alpha   90.00
_cell.angle_beta   90.00
_cell.angle_gamma   90.00
#
_symmetry.space_group_name_H-M   'P 1'
#
loop_
_entity.id
_entity.type
_entity.pdbx_description
1 polymer ?
#
loop_
_entity_poly.entity_id
_entity_poly.type
_entity_poly.pdbx_seq_one_letter_code
_entity_poly.pdbx_strand_id
1 'polypeptide(L)'
;MMTEYLNLFVDREYPDFLNRYLITKTMKRLKYVTQFCGCDYTNLYQPKFLYTRFDHSLIVAHMTWHFTHDKKETLAALLHDIGTPCFAHTIDFLLGDSINQESSEETLSDVIARDEELKRYLKEDDIPIEDLSNLEQFPILENHSPRLCTDRLDGVLHTCYIWLHTNSLSEIKEVYDDIIVLQNEDGRKELGFKNLKYANSFARMTRTYAKELQGNRDKYVMKYISEALKKVAEQNLITLSDLYQKKESEIVSILREHISSWSTFEHVTNLTSSNKKPNQFFVSVESKKRNVVPLVQRKPASKRIDTCSKIAKKIYDDIASYHDEQYAYIPSISKIG
;
A
#
# COMPACT_ATOMS: atom_id res chain seq x y z
N MET A 1 0.40 -8.73 -18.15
CA MET A 1 -0.18 -7.82 -17.13
C MET A 1 0.84 -7.39 -16.08
N MET A 2 1.19 -8.20 -15.07
CA MET A 2 2.19 -7.79 -14.05
C MET A 2 3.55 -7.43 -14.67
N THR A 3 4.09 -8.27 -15.55
CA THR A 3 5.37 -7.97 -16.24
C THR A 3 5.32 -6.69 -17.06
N GLU A 4 4.20 -6.39 -17.72
CA GLU A 4 4.04 -5.15 -18.50
C GLU A 4 4.00 -3.92 -17.59
N TYR A 5 3.40 -4.06 -16.41
CA TYR A 5 3.37 -3.01 -15.39
C TYR A 5 4.77 -2.77 -14.80
N LEU A 6 5.46 -3.83 -14.37
CA LEU A 6 6.83 -3.77 -13.87
C LEU A 6 7.79 -3.10 -14.86
N ASN A 7 7.70 -3.45 -16.14
CA ASN A 7 8.57 -2.93 -17.20
C ASN A 7 8.47 -1.41 -17.39
N LEU A 8 7.44 -0.73 -16.84
CA LEU A 8 7.40 0.73 -16.84
C LEU A 8 8.46 1.36 -15.95
N PHE A 9 8.87 0.66 -14.89
CA PHE A 9 9.70 1.19 -13.81
C PHE A 9 11.13 0.64 -13.84
N VAL A 10 11.40 -0.37 -14.66
CA VAL A 10 12.74 -0.94 -14.81
C VAL A 10 13.63 0.07 -15.52
N ASP A 11 14.68 0.51 -14.83
CA ASP A 11 15.71 1.37 -15.40
C ASP A 11 16.47 0.67 -16.54
N ARG A 12 17.07 1.46 -17.44
CA ARG A 12 17.95 0.95 -18.49
C ARG A 12 19.19 0.26 -17.92
N GLU A 13 19.74 0.79 -16.83
CA GLU A 13 20.77 0.15 -16.05
C GLU A 13 20.10 -0.76 -15.01
N TYR A 14 19.96 -2.05 -15.32
CA TYR A 14 19.27 -2.97 -14.42
C TYR A 14 20.09 -3.22 -13.14
N PRO A 15 19.49 -3.11 -11.94
CA PRO A 15 20.19 -3.36 -10.68
C PRO A 15 20.35 -4.87 -10.39
N ASP A 16 21.31 -5.53 -11.06
CA ASP A 16 21.54 -6.99 -10.99
C ASP A 16 21.75 -7.53 -9.57
N PHE A 17 22.23 -6.69 -8.65
CA PHE A 17 22.42 -7.07 -7.24
C PHE A 17 21.10 -7.45 -6.54
N LEU A 18 19.94 -6.98 -7.02
CA LEU A 18 18.63 -7.34 -6.46
C LEU A 18 18.33 -8.83 -6.57
N ASN A 19 18.82 -9.49 -7.64
CA ASN A 19 18.45 -10.85 -8.00
C ASN A 19 18.65 -11.87 -6.85
N ARG A 20 19.73 -11.73 -6.07
CA ARG A 20 20.00 -12.62 -4.94
C ARG A 20 19.11 -12.38 -3.72
N TYR A 21 18.64 -11.14 -3.53
CA TYR A 21 17.71 -10.81 -2.45
C TYR A 21 16.30 -11.32 -2.76
N LEU A 22 15.87 -11.23 -4.03
CA LEU A 22 14.54 -11.66 -4.47
C LEU A 22 14.27 -13.16 -4.26
N ILE A 23 15.32 -13.97 -4.14
CA ILE A 23 15.21 -15.42 -3.93
C ILE A 23 15.26 -15.86 -2.47
N THR A 24 15.51 -14.94 -1.54
CA THR A 24 15.50 -15.22 -0.09
C THR A 24 14.14 -15.70 0.38
N LYS A 25 14.11 -16.48 1.46
CA LYS A 25 12.85 -16.95 2.06
C LYS A 25 11.96 -15.77 2.50
N THR A 26 12.57 -14.71 3.04
CA THR A 26 11.88 -13.50 3.49
C THR A 26 11.17 -12.80 2.34
N MET A 27 11.86 -12.56 1.22
CA MET A 27 11.21 -11.95 0.06
C MET A 27 10.18 -12.88 -0.58
N LYS A 28 10.47 -14.18 -0.72
CA LYS A 28 9.51 -15.14 -1.28
C LYS A 28 8.22 -15.23 -0.48
N ARG A 29 8.26 -15.03 0.84
CA ARG A 29 7.06 -14.99 1.69
C ARG A 29 6.07 -13.91 1.23
N LEU A 30 6.58 -12.74 0.85
CA LEU A 30 5.75 -11.60 0.43
C LEU A 30 4.90 -11.88 -0.82
N LYS A 31 5.23 -12.92 -1.61
CA LYS A 31 4.38 -13.39 -2.73
C LYS A 31 3.05 -13.99 -2.29
N TYR A 32 2.88 -14.20 -0.98
CA TYR A 32 1.67 -14.76 -0.38
C TYR A 32 0.94 -13.77 0.53
N VAL A 33 1.35 -12.49 0.47
CA VAL A 33 0.72 -11.38 1.19
C VAL A 33 0.20 -10.39 0.16
N THR A 34 -1.12 -10.20 0.11
CA THR A 34 -1.76 -9.31 -0.86
C THR A 34 -1.53 -7.85 -0.49
N GLN A 35 -1.47 -6.98 -1.52
CA GLN A 35 -1.32 -5.55 -1.30
C GLN A 35 -2.62 -4.92 -0.77
N PHE A 36 -3.78 -5.40 -1.22
CA PHE A 36 -5.08 -4.74 -1.05
C PHE A 36 -5.83 -5.17 0.22
N CYS A 37 -5.11 -5.53 1.28
CA CYS A 37 -5.66 -5.79 2.61
C CYS A 37 -6.84 -6.79 2.64
N GLY A 38 -6.82 -7.80 1.77
CA GLY A 38 -7.88 -8.81 1.67
C GLY A 38 -9.03 -8.49 0.69
N CYS A 39 -8.96 -7.36 -0.04
CA CYS A 39 -9.89 -7.07 -1.13
C CYS A 39 -9.84 -8.10 -2.27
N ASP A 40 -8.74 -8.86 -2.39
CA ASP A 40 -8.59 -9.97 -3.32
C ASP A 40 -9.54 -11.16 -3.04
N TYR A 41 -10.17 -11.19 -1.85
CA TYR A 41 -11.05 -12.28 -1.40
C TYR A 41 -12.55 -11.93 -1.43
N THR A 42 -12.94 -10.85 -2.12
CA THR A 42 -14.34 -10.45 -2.26
C THR A 42 -14.62 -9.81 -3.62
N ASN A 43 -15.81 -10.05 -4.17
CA ASN A 43 -16.27 -9.44 -5.42
C ASN A 43 -16.64 -7.95 -5.29
N LEU A 44 -16.47 -7.33 -4.11
CA LEU A 44 -16.55 -5.86 -3.94
C LEU A 44 -15.46 -5.14 -4.73
N TYR A 45 -14.36 -5.84 -5.03
CA TYR A 45 -13.26 -5.39 -5.86
C TYR A 45 -12.93 -6.46 -6.90
N GLN A 46 -12.30 -6.04 -7.99
CA GLN A 46 -11.83 -6.95 -9.04
C GLN A 46 -10.46 -6.48 -9.51
N PRO A 47 -9.37 -6.66 -8.73
CA PRO A 47 -8.04 -6.28 -9.17
C PRO A 47 -7.69 -6.90 -10.54
N LYS A 48 -6.98 -6.18 -11.41
CA LYS A 48 -6.62 -6.69 -12.75
C LYS A 48 -5.83 -8.00 -12.70
N PHE A 49 -5.02 -8.16 -11.67
CA PHE A 49 -4.22 -9.34 -11.39
C PHE A 49 -3.84 -9.32 -9.91
N LEU A 50 -3.42 -10.47 -9.39
CA LEU A 50 -2.89 -10.58 -8.03
C LEU A 50 -1.65 -9.68 -7.90
N TYR A 51 -1.72 -8.71 -6.99
CA TYR A 51 -0.63 -7.80 -6.67
C TYR A 51 -0.27 -7.93 -5.20
N THR A 52 0.97 -8.31 -4.95
CA THR A 52 1.44 -8.71 -3.62
C THR A 52 2.45 -7.72 -3.06
N ARG A 53 2.77 -7.86 -1.77
CA ARG A 53 3.86 -7.09 -1.14
C ARG A 53 5.21 -7.32 -1.82
N PHE A 54 5.42 -8.49 -2.42
CA PHE A 54 6.61 -8.76 -3.23
C PHE A 54 6.66 -7.89 -4.49
N ASP A 55 5.53 -7.77 -5.18
CA ASP A 55 5.41 -6.99 -6.40
C ASP A 55 5.61 -5.50 -6.13
N HIS A 56 4.96 -5.00 -5.08
CA HIS A 56 5.13 -3.65 -4.55
C HIS A 56 6.60 -3.36 -4.21
N SER A 57 7.20 -4.19 -3.36
CA SER A 57 8.61 -4.04 -2.95
C SER A 57 9.58 -4.02 -4.13
N LEU A 58 9.35 -4.88 -5.13
CA LEU A 58 10.16 -4.93 -6.35
C LEU A 58 10.03 -3.64 -7.18
N ILE A 59 8.79 -3.15 -7.36
CA ILE A 59 8.54 -1.91 -8.09
C ILE A 59 9.14 -0.70 -7.36
N VAL A 60 8.94 -0.59 -6.05
CA VAL A 60 9.50 0.48 -5.23
C VAL A 60 11.03 0.46 -5.28
N ALA A 61 11.67 -0.71 -5.26
CA ALA A 61 13.11 -0.84 -5.44
C ALA A 61 13.58 -0.34 -6.83
N HIS A 62 12.87 -0.70 -7.90
CA HIS A 62 13.18 -0.24 -9.25
C HIS A 62 12.99 1.28 -9.42
N MET A 63 11.89 1.84 -8.90
CA MET A 63 11.68 3.28 -8.90
C MET A 63 12.78 4.00 -8.11
N THR A 64 13.15 3.46 -6.95
CA THR A 64 14.21 4.04 -6.11
C THR A 64 15.54 4.04 -6.85
N TRP A 65 15.92 2.90 -7.45
CA TRP A 65 17.13 2.80 -8.28
C TRP A 65 17.12 3.81 -9.43
N HIS A 66 16.01 3.94 -10.16
CA HIS A 66 15.86 4.90 -11.26
C HIS A 66 16.21 6.34 -10.84
N PHE A 67 15.80 6.76 -9.64
CA PHE A 67 16.00 8.12 -9.16
C PHE A 67 17.33 8.35 -8.42
N THR A 68 17.95 7.31 -7.89
CA THR A 68 19.10 7.45 -6.97
C THR A 68 20.37 6.80 -7.50
N HIS A 69 20.25 5.69 -8.24
CA HIS A 69 21.33 4.76 -8.57
C HIS A 69 22.15 4.37 -7.32
N ASP A 70 21.52 4.38 -6.14
CA ASP A 70 22.15 4.07 -4.86
C ASP A 70 21.73 2.68 -4.40
N LYS A 71 22.72 1.78 -4.29
CA LYS A 71 22.49 0.37 -3.93
C LYS A 71 21.87 0.22 -2.54
N LYS A 72 22.26 1.03 -1.56
CA LYS A 72 21.78 0.93 -0.19
C LYS A 72 20.32 1.37 -0.12
N GLU A 73 19.99 2.52 -0.72
CA GLU A 73 18.62 3.04 -0.78
C GLU A 73 17.70 2.08 -1.55
N THR A 74 18.18 1.50 -2.65
CA THR A 74 17.44 0.48 -3.41
C THR A 74 17.18 -0.81 -2.61
N LEU A 75 18.11 -1.25 -1.76
CA LEU A 75 17.90 -2.41 -0.90
C LEU A 75 17.00 -2.10 0.31
N ALA A 76 17.08 -0.89 0.86
CA ALA A 76 16.08 -0.41 1.84
C ALA A 76 14.68 -0.43 1.21
N ALA A 77 14.57 0.04 -0.04
CA ALA A 77 13.32 0.05 -0.78
C ALA A 77 12.80 -1.37 -1.08
N LEU A 78 13.67 -2.34 -1.35
CA LEU A 78 13.25 -3.72 -1.53
C LEU A 78 12.72 -4.33 -0.22
N LEU A 79 13.28 -3.94 0.91
CA LEU A 79 13.07 -4.60 2.19
C LEU A 79 12.08 -3.90 3.11
N HIS A 80 11.56 -2.72 2.75
CA HIS A 80 10.71 -1.90 3.62
C HIS A 80 9.45 -2.62 4.12
N ASP A 81 8.86 -3.51 3.32
CA ASP A 81 7.61 -4.21 3.62
C ASP A 81 7.79 -5.67 4.08
N ILE A 82 9.02 -6.09 4.44
CA ILE A 82 9.26 -7.49 4.85
C ILE A 82 8.57 -7.88 6.16
N GLY A 83 8.19 -6.89 6.97
CA GLY A 83 7.48 -7.06 8.24
C GLY A 83 5.97 -7.22 8.11
N THR A 84 5.40 -6.98 6.92
CA THR A 84 3.94 -6.93 6.75
C THR A 84 3.30 -8.31 6.89
N PRO A 85 2.28 -8.48 7.76
CA PRO A 85 1.56 -9.74 7.94
C PRO A 85 0.57 -10.00 6.79
N CYS A 86 0.03 -11.21 6.74
CA CYS A 86 -1.16 -11.53 5.94
C CYS A 86 -2.26 -10.50 6.17
N PHE A 87 -2.89 -10.06 5.09
CA PHE A 87 -3.92 -9.01 5.04
C PHE A 87 -3.44 -7.61 5.44
N ALA A 88 -2.14 -7.40 5.65
CA ALA A 88 -1.50 -6.11 5.91
C ALA A 88 -2.27 -5.24 6.92
N HIS A 89 -2.73 -4.06 6.53
CA HIS A 89 -3.41 -3.12 7.44
C HIS A 89 -4.76 -3.59 7.99
N THR A 90 -5.32 -4.70 7.50
CA THR A 90 -6.44 -5.37 8.19
C THR A 90 -6.05 -5.79 9.60
N ILE A 91 -4.78 -6.11 9.84
CA ILE A 91 -4.29 -6.51 11.16
C ILE A 91 -4.24 -5.30 12.11
N ASP A 92 -4.01 -4.09 11.60
CA ASP A 92 -4.15 -2.89 12.42
C ASP A 92 -5.59 -2.71 12.92
N PHE A 93 -6.61 -3.05 12.11
CA PHE A 93 -8.01 -3.03 12.55
C PHE A 93 -8.29 -4.10 13.62
N LEU A 94 -7.66 -5.27 13.50
CA LEU A 94 -7.74 -6.34 14.51
C LEU A 94 -7.14 -5.88 15.85
N LEU A 95 -6.02 -5.14 15.79
CA LEU A 95 -5.32 -4.60 16.96
C LEU A 95 -5.90 -3.28 17.49
N GLY A 96 -6.91 -2.72 16.82
CA GLY A 96 -7.60 -1.50 17.24
C GLY A 96 -6.94 -0.19 16.77
N ASP A 97 -5.99 -0.25 15.84
CA ASP A 97 -5.26 0.89 15.29
C ASP A 97 -5.72 1.24 13.85
N SER A 98 -7.01 1.51 13.66
CA SER A 98 -7.52 1.87 12.32
C SER A 98 -7.03 3.23 11.81
N ILE A 99 -6.58 4.11 12.72
CA ILE A 99 -6.19 5.50 12.44
C ILE A 99 -4.73 5.62 12.02
N ASN A 100 -3.79 5.02 12.75
CA ASN A 100 -2.37 5.16 12.45
C ASN A 100 -1.89 4.05 11.52
N GLN A 101 -2.45 2.84 11.62
CA GLN A 101 -2.10 1.68 10.79
C GLN A 101 -0.60 1.36 10.84
N GLU A 102 -0.03 1.32 12.05
CA GLU A 102 1.41 1.16 12.30
C GLU A 102 1.70 0.04 13.33
N SER A 103 0.65 -0.65 13.81
CA SER A 103 0.73 -1.61 14.91
C SER A 103 1.04 -3.05 14.48
N SER A 104 0.87 -3.36 13.19
CA SER A 104 0.83 -4.72 12.69
C SER A 104 2.13 -5.22 12.06
N GLU A 105 3.11 -4.36 11.81
CA GLU A 105 4.33 -4.77 11.13
C GLU A 105 5.40 -5.21 12.11
N GLU A 106 6.07 -6.33 11.81
CA GLU A 106 7.30 -6.70 12.53
C GLU A 106 8.44 -5.77 12.13
N THR A 107 9.33 -5.44 13.07
CA THR A 107 10.47 -4.59 12.75
C THR A 107 11.37 -5.26 11.72
N LEU A 108 11.93 -4.47 10.78
CA LEU A 108 12.87 -4.99 9.78
C LEU A 108 14.03 -5.75 10.43
N SER A 109 14.57 -5.20 11.53
CA SER A 109 15.64 -5.83 12.30
C SER A 109 15.27 -7.24 12.78
N ASP A 110 14.06 -7.43 13.32
CA ASP A 110 13.61 -8.74 13.82
C ASP A 110 13.36 -9.75 12.68
N VAL A 111 12.83 -9.29 11.55
CA VAL A 111 12.65 -10.14 10.36
C VAL A 111 14.01 -10.56 9.80
N ILE A 112 14.93 -9.61 9.59
CA ILE A 112 16.27 -9.87 9.06
C ILE A 112 17.04 -10.79 10.02
N ALA A 113 16.93 -10.59 11.33
CA ALA A 113 17.59 -11.44 12.34
C ALA A 113 17.29 -12.93 12.17
N ARG A 114 16.10 -13.28 11.66
CA ARG A 114 15.62 -14.66 11.45
C ARG A 114 15.99 -15.25 10.08
N ASP A 115 16.67 -14.49 9.22
CA ASP A 115 17.08 -14.92 7.88
C ASP A 115 18.60 -14.85 7.67
N GLU A 116 19.29 -15.97 7.90
CA GLU A 116 20.76 -16.09 7.74
C GLU A 116 21.24 -15.77 6.32
N GLU A 117 20.45 -16.07 5.30
CA GLU A 117 20.83 -15.79 3.91
C GLU A 117 20.78 -14.27 3.66
N LEU A 118 19.69 -13.63 4.08
CA LEU A 118 19.52 -12.19 3.97
C LEU A 118 20.61 -11.43 4.74
N LYS A 119 20.90 -11.82 5.99
CA LYS A 119 22.00 -11.24 6.78
C LYS A 119 23.35 -11.36 6.09
N ARG A 120 23.64 -12.53 5.53
CA ARG A 120 24.89 -12.77 4.81
C ARG A 120 25.01 -11.85 3.58
N TYR A 121 23.96 -11.71 2.78
CA TYR A 121 23.98 -10.82 1.61
C TYR A 121 24.17 -9.35 2.00
N LEU A 122 23.46 -8.88 3.03
CA LEU A 122 23.63 -7.51 3.54
C LEU A 122 25.06 -7.25 4.01
N LYS A 123 25.66 -8.23 4.71
CA LYS A 123 27.07 -8.17 5.13
C LYS A 123 28.04 -8.14 3.95
N GLU A 124 27.81 -8.96 2.93
CA GLU A 124 28.64 -8.98 1.70
C GLU A 124 28.54 -7.67 0.90
N ASP A 125 27.43 -6.92 1.04
CA ASP A 125 27.22 -5.62 0.42
C ASP A 125 27.63 -4.43 1.31
N ASP A 126 28.21 -4.68 2.48
CA ASP A 126 28.56 -3.67 3.49
C ASP A 126 27.36 -2.78 3.90
N ILE A 127 26.18 -3.38 4.06
CA ILE A 127 24.95 -2.71 4.49
C ILE A 127 24.60 -3.13 5.92
N PRO A 128 24.80 -2.24 6.92
CA PRO A 128 24.34 -2.45 8.28
C PRO A 128 22.81 -2.57 8.36
N ILE A 129 22.31 -3.43 9.26
CA ILE A 129 20.86 -3.62 9.46
C ILE A 129 20.24 -2.37 10.09
N GLU A 130 21.03 -1.65 10.89
CA GLU A 130 20.66 -0.41 11.55
C GLU A 130 20.32 0.68 10.53
N ASP A 131 21.04 0.73 9.40
CA ASP A 131 20.76 1.67 8.31
C ASP A 131 19.38 1.37 7.68
N LEU A 132 19.00 0.11 7.58
CA LEU A 132 17.71 -0.30 7.01
C LEU A 132 16.54 -0.05 7.97
N SER A 133 16.82 0.07 9.27
CA SER A 133 15.79 0.29 10.29
C SER A 133 15.40 1.77 10.45
N ASN A 134 16.17 2.69 9.87
CA ASN A 134 15.89 4.12 9.86
C ASN A 134 15.57 4.61 8.44
N LEU A 135 14.40 4.24 7.93
CA LEU A 135 13.99 4.58 6.56
C LEU A 135 13.86 6.10 6.32
N GLU A 136 13.70 6.90 7.39
CA GLU A 136 13.67 8.36 7.28
C GLU A 136 14.94 8.94 6.66
N GLN A 137 16.08 8.24 6.67
CA GLN A 137 17.29 8.72 6.00
C GLN A 137 17.23 8.65 4.46
N PHE A 138 16.24 7.94 3.91
CA PHE A 138 16.05 7.66 2.48
C PHE A 138 14.82 8.40 1.93
N PRO A 139 14.90 9.73 1.72
CA PRO A 139 13.73 10.55 1.39
C PRO A 139 13.09 10.27 0.02
N ILE A 140 13.77 9.53 -0.87
CA ILE A 140 13.18 9.08 -2.13
C ILE A 140 12.31 7.85 -1.91
N LEU A 141 12.73 6.93 -1.03
CA LEU A 141 11.94 5.78 -0.60
C LEU A 141 10.74 6.20 0.25
N GLU A 142 11.01 6.84 1.39
CA GLU A 142 10.02 7.22 2.38
C GLU A 142 10.18 8.69 2.77
N ASN A 143 9.06 9.41 2.79
CA ASN A 143 9.06 10.81 3.16
C ASN A 143 7.80 11.16 3.94
N HIS A 144 7.91 12.10 4.89
CA HIS A 144 6.78 12.48 5.74
C HIS A 144 5.58 12.93 4.90
N SER A 145 4.40 12.42 5.24
CA SER A 145 3.16 12.83 4.58
C SER A 145 2.98 14.36 4.67
N PRO A 146 2.55 15.05 3.59
CA PRO A 146 2.02 14.52 2.33
C PRO A 146 3.05 14.48 1.17
N ARG A 147 4.35 14.40 1.45
CA ARG A 147 5.42 14.48 0.44
C ARG A 147 5.39 13.30 -0.52
N LEU A 148 5.88 13.43 -1.76
CA LEU A 148 5.93 12.29 -2.68
C LEU A 148 7.24 11.51 -2.52
N CYS A 149 7.13 10.19 -2.37
CA CYS A 149 8.21 9.20 -2.32
C CYS A 149 7.80 7.95 -3.13
N THR A 150 8.70 7.00 -3.36
CA THR A 150 8.45 5.84 -4.25
C THR A 150 7.42 4.87 -3.69
N ASP A 151 7.42 4.60 -2.38
CA ASP A 151 6.37 3.79 -1.73
C ASP A 151 4.98 4.37 -2.02
N ARG A 152 4.80 5.65 -1.68
CA ARG A 152 3.52 6.36 -1.88
C ARG A 152 3.17 6.54 -3.36
N LEU A 153 4.17 6.66 -4.23
CA LEU A 153 3.99 6.74 -5.67
C LEU A 153 3.37 5.43 -6.18
N ASP A 154 3.97 4.28 -5.87
CA ASP A 154 3.40 2.98 -6.24
C ASP A 154 2.00 2.81 -5.64
N GLY A 155 1.82 3.18 -4.37
CA GLY A 155 0.52 3.28 -3.68
C GLY A 155 -0.60 3.89 -4.53
N VAL A 156 -0.32 5.06 -5.11
CA VAL A 156 -1.27 5.78 -5.97
C VAL A 156 -1.43 5.09 -7.33
N LEU A 157 -0.32 4.69 -7.96
CA LEU A 157 -0.33 4.14 -9.33
C LEU A 157 -1.00 2.77 -9.39
N HIS A 158 -0.69 1.86 -8.46
CA HIS A 158 -1.28 0.52 -8.41
C HIS A 158 -2.77 0.59 -8.07
N THR A 159 -3.19 1.57 -7.26
CA THR A 159 -4.59 1.78 -6.93
C THR A 159 -5.39 2.17 -8.17
N CYS A 160 -4.87 3.10 -8.95
CA CYS A 160 -5.52 3.56 -10.17
C CYS A 160 -5.50 2.51 -11.30
N TYR A 161 -4.38 1.83 -11.51
CA TYR A 161 -4.26 0.88 -12.61
C TYR A 161 -4.80 -0.51 -12.27
N ILE A 162 -4.33 -1.10 -11.17
CA ILE A 162 -4.58 -2.50 -10.82
C ILE A 162 -5.88 -2.64 -10.05
N TRP A 163 -6.07 -1.84 -8.98
CA TRP A 163 -7.16 -2.06 -8.04
C TRP A 163 -8.50 -1.53 -8.56
N LEU A 164 -8.53 -0.29 -9.05
CA LEU A 164 -9.77 0.41 -9.43
C LEU A 164 -9.94 0.67 -10.92
N HIS A 165 -8.90 0.40 -11.72
CA HIS A 165 -8.93 0.45 -13.19
C HIS A 165 -9.32 1.82 -13.74
N THR A 166 -9.06 2.89 -12.98
CA THR A 166 -9.39 4.27 -13.37
C THR A 166 -8.42 4.83 -14.41
N ASN A 167 -7.26 4.20 -14.58
CA ASN A 167 -6.23 4.67 -15.49
C ASN A 167 -5.65 3.53 -16.33
N SER A 168 -5.23 3.87 -17.56
CA SER A 168 -4.54 2.94 -18.45
C SER A 168 -3.03 2.87 -18.15
N LEU A 169 -2.37 1.84 -18.66
CA LEU A 169 -0.93 1.68 -18.54
C LEU A 169 -0.17 2.86 -19.17
N SER A 170 -0.68 3.44 -20.27
CA SER A 170 -0.07 4.61 -20.91
C SER A 170 -0.18 5.87 -20.05
N GLU A 171 -1.30 6.06 -19.35
CA GLU A 171 -1.46 7.20 -18.42
C GLU A 171 -0.55 7.08 -17.20
N ILE A 172 -0.36 5.86 -16.68
CA ILE A 172 0.63 5.59 -15.62
C ILE A 172 2.03 5.97 -16.12
N LYS A 173 2.40 5.51 -17.32
CA LYS A 173 3.71 5.80 -17.92
C LYS A 173 3.92 7.30 -18.12
N GLU A 174 2.95 8.01 -18.68
CA GLU A 174 3.02 9.46 -18.89
C GLU A 174 3.26 10.25 -17.60
N VAL A 175 2.63 9.82 -16.51
CA VAL A 175 2.84 10.42 -15.19
C VAL A 175 4.24 10.09 -14.67
N TYR A 176 4.64 8.82 -14.72
CA TYR A 176 5.93 8.36 -14.21
C TYR A 176 7.11 9.02 -14.95
N ASP A 177 7.06 9.10 -16.28
CA ASP A 177 8.10 9.69 -17.13
C ASP A 177 8.36 11.19 -16.87
N ASP A 178 7.41 11.91 -16.25
CA ASP A 178 7.55 13.33 -15.92
C ASP A 178 8.13 13.60 -14.52
N ILE A 179 8.27 12.55 -13.70
CA ILE A 179 8.76 12.67 -12.33
C ILE A 179 10.27 12.91 -12.34
N ILE A 180 10.69 13.82 -11.47
CA ILE A 180 12.08 14.18 -11.22
C ILE A 180 12.33 14.34 -9.72
N VAL A 181 13.60 14.28 -9.31
CA VAL A 181 13.99 14.62 -7.94
C VAL A 181 14.11 16.14 -7.79
N LEU A 182 13.39 16.70 -6.82
CA LEU A 182 13.41 18.11 -6.44
C LEU A 182 13.87 18.27 -4.98
N GLN A 183 14.09 19.51 -4.55
CA GLN A 183 14.23 19.85 -3.13
C GLN A 183 12.91 20.41 -2.61
N ASN A 184 12.53 19.96 -1.42
CA ASN A 184 11.37 20.47 -0.69
C ASN A 184 11.72 21.66 0.20
N GLU A 185 10.74 22.12 0.97
CA GLU A 185 10.83 23.31 1.81
C GLU A 185 11.87 23.17 2.94
N ASP A 186 12.21 21.94 3.33
CA ASP A 186 13.23 21.64 4.34
C ASP A 186 14.62 21.40 3.72
N GLY A 187 14.77 21.58 2.40
CA GLY A 187 16.00 21.26 1.68
C GLY A 187 16.27 19.76 1.48
N ARG A 188 15.29 18.89 1.79
CA ARG A 188 15.39 17.44 1.56
C ARG A 188 15.00 17.09 0.13
N LYS A 189 15.58 16.01 -0.40
CA LYS A 189 15.16 15.45 -1.69
C LYS A 189 13.69 14.99 -1.60
N GLU A 190 12.96 15.12 -2.69
CA GLU A 190 11.58 14.64 -2.81
C GLU A 190 11.26 14.40 -4.29
N LEU A 191 10.42 13.42 -4.59
CA LEU A 191 9.88 13.27 -5.93
C LEU A 191 8.92 14.42 -6.25
N GLY A 192 8.96 14.90 -7.48
CA GLY A 192 8.03 15.90 -7.96
C GLY A 192 7.97 15.90 -9.48
N PHE A 193 7.24 16.85 -10.04
CA PHE A 193 6.94 16.87 -11.48
C PHE A 193 7.67 17.99 -12.20
N LYS A 194 8.18 17.69 -13.39
CA LYS A 194 8.72 18.70 -14.29
C LYS A 194 7.62 19.61 -14.83
N ASN A 195 6.47 19.04 -15.20
CA ASN A 195 5.38 19.73 -15.88
C ASN A 195 4.09 19.73 -15.06
N LEU A 196 3.46 20.90 -14.97
CA LEU A 196 2.17 21.07 -14.28
C LEU A 196 1.06 20.16 -14.85
N LYS A 197 1.12 19.84 -16.14
CA LYS A 197 0.14 18.97 -16.82
C LYS A 197 0.09 17.59 -16.15
N TYR A 198 1.23 16.91 -16.04
CA TYR A 198 1.31 15.56 -15.48
C TYR A 198 1.15 15.57 -13.97
N ALA A 199 1.65 16.61 -13.29
CA ALA A 199 1.35 16.85 -11.87
C ALA A 199 -0.17 16.90 -11.60
N ASN A 200 -0.95 17.59 -12.45
CA ASN A 200 -2.41 17.63 -12.32
C ASN A 200 -3.06 16.27 -12.63
N SER A 201 -2.50 15.46 -13.52
CA SER A 201 -2.95 14.08 -13.73
C SER A 201 -2.71 13.22 -12.49
N PHE A 202 -1.53 13.33 -11.87
CA PHE A 202 -1.23 12.64 -10.62
C PHE A 202 -2.11 13.11 -9.45
N ALA A 203 -2.45 14.40 -9.37
CA ALA A 203 -3.40 14.90 -8.37
C ALA A 203 -4.78 14.24 -8.51
N ARG A 204 -5.26 13.99 -9.74
CA ARG A 204 -6.50 13.23 -9.97
C ARG A 204 -6.38 11.78 -9.54
N MET A 205 -5.25 11.12 -9.81
CA MET A 205 -4.99 9.75 -9.33
C MET A 205 -4.95 9.71 -7.79
N THR A 206 -4.26 10.68 -7.16
CA THR A 206 -4.21 10.83 -5.70
C THR A 206 -5.60 10.99 -5.10
N ARG A 207 -6.51 11.71 -5.76
CA ARG A 207 -7.90 11.82 -5.32
C ARG A 207 -8.61 10.47 -5.30
N THR A 208 -8.47 9.68 -6.37
CA THR A 208 -9.05 8.33 -6.44
C THR A 208 -8.51 7.47 -5.31
N TYR A 209 -7.19 7.43 -5.15
CA TYR A 209 -6.50 6.74 -4.07
C TYR A 209 -7.00 7.17 -2.68
N ALA A 210 -6.89 8.46 -2.36
CA ALA A 210 -7.25 9.00 -1.05
C ALA A 210 -8.71 8.75 -0.66
N LYS A 211 -9.63 8.86 -1.63
CA LYS A 211 -11.06 8.64 -1.36
C LYS A 211 -11.38 7.16 -1.18
N GLU A 212 -10.78 6.26 -1.96
CA GLU A 212 -11.04 4.84 -1.83
C GLU A 212 -10.59 4.30 -0.46
N LEU A 213 -9.35 4.62 -0.02
CA LEU A 213 -8.81 4.15 1.26
C LEU A 213 -9.52 4.75 2.50
N GLN A 214 -10.32 5.80 2.31
CA GLN A 214 -11.21 6.37 3.33
C GLN A 214 -12.66 5.89 3.18
N GLY A 215 -12.98 5.30 2.03
CA GLY A 215 -14.32 4.88 1.65
C GLY A 215 -14.79 3.69 2.48
N ASN A 216 -16.09 3.62 2.69
CA ASN A 216 -16.69 2.58 3.49
C ASN A 216 -16.52 1.18 2.90
N ARG A 217 -16.34 1.06 1.58
CA ARG A 217 -16.12 -0.23 0.91
C ARG A 217 -14.82 -0.89 1.40
N ASP A 218 -13.71 -0.16 1.36
CA ASP A 218 -12.39 -0.65 1.81
C ASP A 218 -12.39 -0.94 3.31
N LYS A 219 -12.89 0.03 4.10
CA LYS A 219 -13.02 -0.14 5.56
C LYS A 219 -13.90 -1.33 5.94
N TYR A 220 -14.96 -1.62 5.19
CA TYR A 220 -15.82 -2.78 5.45
C TYR A 220 -15.06 -4.08 5.23
N VAL A 221 -14.28 -4.20 4.15
CA VAL A 221 -13.44 -5.38 3.87
C VAL A 221 -12.47 -5.63 5.02
N MET A 222 -11.66 -4.63 5.37
CA MET A 222 -10.70 -4.76 6.47
C MET A 222 -11.41 -5.07 7.79
N LYS A 223 -12.52 -4.38 8.10
CA LYS A 223 -13.27 -4.62 9.34
C LYS A 223 -13.87 -6.02 9.38
N TYR A 224 -14.48 -6.49 8.28
CA TYR A 224 -15.06 -7.83 8.19
C TYR A 224 -13.99 -8.91 8.41
N ILE A 225 -12.87 -8.83 7.68
CA ILE A 225 -11.78 -9.81 7.80
C ILE A 225 -11.17 -9.75 9.20
N SER A 226 -10.94 -8.56 9.78
CA SER A 226 -10.41 -8.45 11.14
C SER A 226 -11.28 -9.16 12.18
N GLU A 227 -12.61 -8.99 12.11
CA GLU A 227 -13.54 -9.65 13.04
C GLU A 227 -13.66 -11.15 12.76
N ALA A 228 -13.55 -11.58 11.50
CA ALA A 228 -13.51 -12.99 11.13
C ALA A 228 -12.24 -13.67 11.68
N LEU A 229 -11.06 -13.04 11.54
CA LEU A 229 -9.79 -13.49 12.11
C LEU A 229 -9.85 -13.58 13.63
N LYS A 230 -10.42 -12.56 14.28
CA LYS A 230 -10.62 -12.54 15.73
C LYS A 230 -11.40 -13.77 16.20
N LYS A 231 -12.47 -14.15 15.52
CA LYS A 231 -13.30 -15.30 15.90
C LYS A 231 -12.60 -16.64 15.75
N VAL A 232 -11.89 -16.86 14.65
CA VAL A 232 -11.13 -18.11 14.49
C VAL A 232 -9.95 -18.18 15.45
N ALA A 233 -9.37 -17.03 15.84
CA ALA A 233 -8.38 -16.96 16.92
C ALA A 233 -8.98 -17.29 18.30
N GLU A 234 -10.18 -16.79 18.62
CA GLU A 234 -10.91 -17.15 19.86
C GLU A 234 -11.24 -18.66 19.94
N GLN A 235 -11.32 -19.32 18.79
CA GLN A 235 -11.50 -20.78 18.67
C GLN A 235 -10.17 -21.56 18.70
N ASN A 236 -9.02 -20.87 18.87
CA ASN A 236 -7.67 -21.44 18.80
C ASN A 236 -7.33 -22.11 17.46
N LEU A 237 -7.98 -21.73 16.36
CA LEU A 237 -7.70 -22.26 15.03
C LEU A 237 -6.50 -21.58 14.37
N ILE A 238 -6.23 -20.33 14.76
CA ILE A 238 -5.04 -19.57 14.39
C ILE A 238 -4.53 -18.78 15.59
N THR A 239 -3.26 -18.41 15.53
CA THR A 239 -2.59 -17.48 16.43
C THR A 239 -2.20 -16.21 15.68
N LEU A 240 -1.84 -15.14 16.40
CA LEU A 240 -1.31 -13.94 15.76
C LEU A 240 -0.02 -14.24 14.97
N SER A 241 0.82 -15.15 15.47
CA SER A 241 2.06 -15.54 14.80
C SER A 241 1.82 -16.24 13.46
N ASP A 242 0.69 -16.93 13.29
CA ASP A 242 0.35 -17.56 12.02
C ASP A 242 0.22 -16.53 10.89
N LEU A 243 -0.21 -15.29 11.20
CA LEU A 243 -0.37 -14.23 10.20
C LEU A 243 0.96 -13.79 9.58
N TYR A 244 2.09 -14.03 10.24
CA TYR A 244 3.43 -13.70 9.74
C TYR A 244 4.12 -14.89 9.06
N GLN A 245 3.60 -16.11 9.25
CA GLN A 245 4.27 -17.35 8.82
C GLN A 245 3.52 -18.09 7.70
N LYS A 246 2.19 -18.06 7.75
CA LYS A 246 1.32 -18.73 6.77
C LYS A 246 1.09 -17.85 5.55
N LYS A 247 0.53 -18.47 4.51
CA LYS A 247 -0.01 -17.80 3.33
C LYS A 247 -1.43 -17.35 3.62
N GLU A 248 -1.85 -16.24 3.02
CA GLU A 248 -3.25 -15.80 3.13
C GLU A 248 -4.24 -16.88 2.67
N SER A 249 -3.91 -17.68 1.64
CA SER A 249 -4.76 -18.78 1.17
C SER A 249 -5.03 -19.85 2.24
N GLU A 250 -4.07 -20.12 3.12
CA GLU A 250 -4.23 -21.09 4.21
C GLU A 250 -5.17 -20.55 5.27
N ILE A 251 -5.03 -19.25 5.61
CA ILE A 251 -5.91 -18.58 6.57
C ILE A 251 -7.33 -18.46 6.00
N VAL A 252 -7.48 -18.08 4.72
CA VAL A 252 -8.77 -18.01 4.03
C VAL A 252 -9.47 -19.37 3.98
N SER A 253 -8.73 -20.49 3.88
CA SER A 253 -9.34 -21.82 3.98
C SER A 253 -10.03 -22.04 5.34
N ILE A 254 -9.37 -21.62 6.43
CA ILE A 254 -9.94 -21.70 7.79
C ILE A 254 -11.16 -20.76 7.90
N LEU A 255 -11.07 -19.53 7.39
CA LEU A 255 -12.18 -18.59 7.41
C LEU A 255 -13.40 -19.15 6.64
N ARG A 256 -13.19 -19.76 5.48
CA ARG A 256 -14.25 -20.37 4.67
C ARG A 256 -14.95 -21.53 5.38
N GLU A 257 -14.22 -22.30 6.16
CA GLU A 257 -14.76 -23.44 6.92
C GLU A 257 -15.51 -23.02 8.19
N HIS A 258 -15.03 -21.98 8.88
CA HIS A 258 -15.49 -21.64 10.23
C HIS A 258 -16.32 -20.36 10.33
N ILE A 259 -16.33 -19.49 9.31
CA ILE A 259 -17.12 -18.26 9.29
C ILE A 259 -18.29 -18.43 8.34
N SER A 260 -19.49 -18.61 8.90
CA SER A 260 -20.70 -18.92 8.11
C SER A 260 -21.08 -17.85 7.08
N SER A 261 -20.74 -16.58 7.33
CA SER A 261 -20.99 -15.49 6.38
C SER A 261 -19.89 -15.32 5.32
N TRP A 262 -18.79 -16.10 5.37
CA TRP A 262 -17.63 -15.93 4.48
C TRP A 262 -18.01 -16.09 3.01
N SER A 263 -18.75 -17.16 2.68
CA SER A 263 -19.24 -17.38 1.31
C SER A 263 -20.09 -16.20 0.80
N THR A 264 -20.88 -15.57 1.67
CA THR A 264 -21.64 -14.36 1.29
C THR A 264 -20.71 -13.17 1.05
N PHE A 265 -19.70 -12.99 1.91
CA PHE A 265 -18.68 -11.95 1.77
C PHE A 265 -17.86 -12.09 0.47
N GLU A 266 -17.49 -13.31 0.10
CA GLU A 266 -16.74 -13.59 -1.14
C GLU A 266 -17.54 -13.14 -2.38
N HIS A 267 -18.85 -13.38 -2.40
CA HIS A 267 -19.67 -13.22 -3.60
C HIS A 267 -20.40 -11.88 -3.71
N VAL A 268 -20.43 -11.08 -2.65
CA VAL A 268 -21.11 -9.79 -2.66
C VAL A 268 -20.42 -8.81 -3.61
N THR A 269 -21.21 -8.07 -4.39
CA THR A 269 -20.67 -7.09 -5.35
C THR A 269 -20.95 -5.65 -4.94
N ASN A 270 -21.81 -5.43 -3.95
CA ASN A 270 -22.26 -4.10 -3.54
C ASN A 270 -22.41 -4.01 -2.03
N LEU A 271 -22.21 -2.80 -1.52
CA LEU A 271 -22.37 -2.45 -0.12
C LEU A 271 -23.45 -1.36 0.01
N THR A 272 -24.19 -1.36 1.12
CA THR A 272 -25.17 -0.33 1.44
C THR A 272 -24.59 0.64 2.47
N SER A 273 -24.51 1.91 2.10
CA SER A 273 -24.19 3.01 3.01
C SER A 273 -25.48 3.54 3.67
N SER A 274 -25.36 4.06 4.90
CA SER A 274 -26.46 4.67 5.63
C SER A 274 -25.96 5.62 6.72
N ASN A 275 -26.70 6.70 6.99
CA ASN A 275 -26.52 7.53 8.20
C ASN A 275 -27.35 7.03 9.41
N LYS A 276 -28.18 6.00 9.22
CA LYS A 276 -28.91 5.31 10.28
C LYS A 276 -28.20 4.00 10.59
N LYS A 277 -27.98 3.73 11.88
CA LYS A 277 -27.35 2.50 12.35
C LYS A 277 -28.14 1.26 11.87
N PRO A 278 -27.52 0.34 11.12
CA PRO A 278 -28.18 -0.89 10.68
C PRO A 278 -28.19 -1.96 11.78
N ASN A 279 -29.03 -2.98 11.61
CA ASN A 279 -29.06 -4.17 12.48
C ASN A 279 -28.05 -5.25 12.05
N GLN A 280 -27.50 -5.13 10.84
CA GLN A 280 -26.53 -6.04 10.25
C GLN A 280 -25.13 -5.84 10.83
N PHE A 281 -24.17 -6.68 10.43
CA PHE A 281 -22.77 -6.36 10.60
C PHE A 281 -22.42 -5.13 9.77
N PHE A 282 -21.82 -4.12 10.40
CA PHE A 282 -21.53 -2.85 9.76
C PHE A 282 -20.12 -2.36 10.11
N VAL A 283 -19.61 -1.46 9.28
CA VAL A 283 -18.45 -0.63 9.58
C VAL A 283 -18.91 0.79 9.89
N SER A 284 -18.32 1.39 10.92
CA SER A 284 -18.47 2.80 11.31
C SER A 284 -17.21 3.20 12.07
N VAL A 285 -16.11 3.28 11.32
CA VAL A 285 -14.80 3.65 11.86
C VAL A 285 -14.16 4.69 10.95
N GLU A 286 -13.36 5.55 11.56
CA GLU A 286 -12.41 6.38 10.84
C GLU A 286 -11.16 5.55 10.50
N SER A 287 -10.50 5.92 9.40
CA SER A 287 -9.26 5.31 8.93
C SER A 287 -8.21 6.37 8.64
N LYS A 288 -6.94 5.95 8.49
CA LYS A 288 -5.82 6.82 8.11
C LYS A 288 -6.17 7.66 6.88
N LYS A 289 -6.06 8.99 7.01
CA LYS A 289 -6.22 9.90 5.87
C LYS A 289 -4.95 9.89 5.02
N ARG A 290 -5.01 9.20 3.88
CA ARG A 290 -3.90 9.13 2.92
C ARG A 290 -3.97 10.31 1.96
N ASN A 291 -2.85 10.98 1.70
CA ASN A 291 -2.77 12.08 0.75
C ASN A 291 -1.33 12.25 0.22
N VAL A 292 -1.21 12.85 -0.97
CA VAL A 292 0.09 13.18 -1.59
C VAL A 292 0.01 14.52 -2.28
N VAL A 293 0.81 15.49 -1.85
CA VAL A 293 0.86 16.85 -2.43
C VAL A 293 2.26 17.07 -3.00
N PRO A 294 2.51 16.65 -4.26
CA PRO A 294 3.84 16.68 -4.84
C PRO A 294 4.30 18.10 -5.15
N LEU A 295 5.61 18.25 -5.31
CA LEU A 295 6.24 19.45 -5.85
C LEU A 295 6.09 19.51 -7.38
N VAL A 296 6.11 20.73 -7.92
CA VAL A 296 6.24 21.01 -9.35
C VAL A 296 7.43 21.95 -9.55
N GLN A 297 8.27 21.64 -10.53
CA GLN A 297 9.42 22.47 -10.89
C GLN A 297 8.95 23.86 -11.34
N ARG A 298 9.44 24.89 -10.65
CA ARG A 298 9.13 26.30 -10.92
C ARG A 298 10.39 27.15 -10.70
N LYS A 299 10.39 28.37 -11.26
CA LYS A 299 11.39 29.40 -10.96
C LYS A 299 10.80 30.41 -9.96
N PRO A 300 11.56 30.88 -8.96
CA PRO A 300 12.96 30.53 -8.66
C PRO A 300 13.14 29.18 -7.94
N ALA A 301 12.07 28.63 -7.35
CA ALA A 301 12.10 27.36 -6.63
C ALA A 301 10.85 26.53 -6.93
N SER A 302 10.92 25.22 -6.70
CA SER A 302 9.79 24.28 -6.71
C SER A 302 8.65 24.75 -5.82
N LYS A 303 7.42 24.36 -6.16
CA LYS A 303 6.21 24.69 -5.37
C LYS A 303 5.32 23.48 -5.24
N ARG A 304 4.64 23.33 -4.10
CA ARG A 304 3.54 22.37 -3.94
C ARG A 304 2.47 22.62 -4.99
N ILE A 305 1.96 21.56 -5.60
CA ILE A 305 1.05 21.68 -6.74
C ILE A 305 -0.25 22.45 -6.40
N ASP A 306 -0.77 22.28 -5.18
CA ASP A 306 -1.98 22.93 -4.67
C ASP A 306 -1.82 24.46 -4.51
N THR A 307 -0.59 24.95 -4.32
CA THR A 307 -0.30 26.38 -4.29
C THR A 307 -0.15 27.02 -5.67
N CYS A 308 0.08 26.23 -6.72
CA CYS A 308 0.39 26.74 -8.06
C CYS A 308 -0.55 26.23 -9.18
N SER A 309 -1.53 25.39 -8.86
CA SER A 309 -2.59 24.93 -9.77
C SER A 309 -3.95 25.04 -9.12
N LYS A 310 -4.83 25.84 -9.72
CA LYS A 310 -6.25 25.94 -9.30
C LYS A 310 -6.99 24.60 -9.40
N ILE A 311 -6.62 23.78 -10.39
CA ILE A 311 -7.19 22.43 -10.57
C ILE A 311 -6.80 21.55 -9.38
N ALA A 312 -5.51 21.53 -9.04
CA ALA A 312 -5.00 20.75 -7.92
C ALA A 312 -5.58 21.24 -6.60
N LYS A 313 -5.62 22.56 -6.36
CA LYS A 313 -6.22 23.14 -5.15
C LYS A 313 -7.64 22.63 -4.91
N LYS A 314 -8.49 22.66 -5.94
CA LYS A 314 -9.86 22.14 -5.86
C LYS A 314 -9.90 20.64 -5.54
N ILE A 315 -8.97 19.86 -6.10
CA ILE A 315 -8.85 18.43 -5.83
C ILE A 315 -8.50 18.17 -4.36
N TYR A 316 -7.50 18.86 -3.82
CA TYR A 316 -7.08 18.66 -2.43
C TYR A 316 -8.09 19.19 -1.42
N ASP A 317 -8.83 20.25 -1.75
CA ASP A 317 -9.99 20.70 -0.95
C ASP A 317 -11.10 19.64 -0.91
N ASP A 318 -11.38 18.99 -2.04
CA ASP A 318 -12.33 17.86 -2.11
C ASP A 318 -11.84 16.66 -1.29
N ILE A 319 -10.54 16.32 -1.34
CA ILE A 319 -9.96 15.25 -0.50
C ILE A 319 -10.09 15.60 0.99
N ALA A 320 -9.75 16.83 1.39
CA ALA A 320 -9.76 17.25 2.79
C ALA A 320 -11.17 17.27 3.40
N SER A 321 -12.18 17.59 2.59
CA SER A 321 -13.59 17.65 3.00
C SER A 321 -14.34 16.32 2.85
N TYR A 322 -13.71 15.31 2.24
CA TYR A 322 -14.34 14.02 2.00
C TYR A 322 -14.67 13.30 3.30
N HIS A 323 -15.90 12.81 3.36
CA HIS A 323 -16.39 11.86 4.34
C HIS A 323 -17.43 10.97 3.62
N ASP A 324 -17.46 9.70 4.00
CA ASP A 324 -18.52 8.78 3.58
C ASP A 324 -19.71 8.88 4.57
N GLU A 325 -20.80 8.20 4.28
CA GLU A 325 -21.89 8.06 5.26
C GLU A 325 -21.40 7.31 6.51
N GLN A 326 -22.07 7.54 7.64
CA GLN A 326 -21.58 7.06 8.94
C GLN A 326 -21.46 5.52 9.03
N TYR A 327 -22.36 4.79 8.38
CA TYR A 327 -22.42 3.34 8.42
C TYR A 327 -22.39 2.72 7.03
N ALA A 328 -21.86 1.51 6.98
CA ALA A 328 -21.87 0.69 5.77
C ALA A 328 -22.00 -0.78 6.12
N TYR A 329 -22.85 -1.50 5.38
CA TYR A 329 -23.18 -2.89 5.69
C TYR A 329 -23.60 -3.67 4.45
N ILE A 330 -23.59 -4.99 4.57
CA ILE A 330 -24.15 -5.92 3.58
C ILE A 330 -25.47 -6.46 4.14
N PRO A 331 -26.62 -6.26 3.47
CA PRO A 331 -27.93 -6.68 3.99
C PRO A 331 -28.02 -8.16 4.38
N SER A 332 -27.33 -9.04 3.65
CA SER A 332 -27.31 -10.49 3.86
C SER A 332 -26.35 -10.94 4.97
N ILE A 333 -25.51 -10.06 5.52
CA ILE A 333 -24.57 -10.39 6.60
C ILE A 333 -25.07 -9.77 7.90
N SER A 334 -25.88 -10.51 8.66
CA SER A 334 -26.40 -10.04 9.95
C SER A 334 -25.33 -9.98 11.05
N LYS A 335 -24.38 -10.93 11.04
CA LYS A 335 -23.29 -11.01 12.04
C LYS A 335 -22.07 -11.78 11.52
N ILE A 336 -21.00 -11.61 12.29
CA ILE A 336 -19.74 -12.38 12.38
C ILE A 336 -19.82 -13.92 12.40
N GLY A 337 -20.88 -14.62 12.00
CA GLY A 337 -21.06 -16.05 12.37
C GLY A 337 -21.38 -16.29 13.85
#